data_AF-A0AA43F694-F1
#
_entry.id   AF-A0AA43F694-F1
#
_cell.length_a   1.000
_cell.length_b   1.000
_cell.length_c   1.000
_cell.angle_alpha   90.00
_cell.angle_beta   90.00
_cell.angle_gamma   90.00
#
_symmetry.space_group_name_H-M   'P 1'
#
loop_
_entity.id
_entity.type
_entity.pdbx_description
1 polymer ?
#
loop_
_entity_poly.entity_id
_entity_poly.type
_entity_poly.pdbx_seq_one_letter_code
_entity_poly.pdbx_strand_id
1 'polypeptide(L)'
;MPAVLVSTGGGVLTITLNRPDKLNAFVAEMHGLLREAITQAEEDASIRALLLTGAGRGFCAGQDLSERDMNDPNLDLGGGLEANYNPFIRRLRALPKPVVAAVNGVAAGAGANLALACDLVLAARSAS
;
A
#
# COMPACT_ATOMS: atom_id res chain seq x y z
N MET A 1 -8.49 -1.10 15.58
CA MET A 1 -7.51 -0.12 15.07
C MET A 1 -7.57 -0.16 13.55
N PRO A 2 -7.44 0.99 12.85
CA PRO A 2 -7.56 1.01 11.40
C PRO A 2 -6.43 0.23 10.73
N ALA A 3 -6.74 -0.44 9.61
CA ALA A 3 -5.79 -1.27 8.87
C ALA A 3 -4.76 -0.45 8.07
N VAL A 4 -4.95 0.86 7.94
CA VAL A 4 -4.02 1.84 7.39
C VAL A 4 -4.01 3.06 8.29
N LEU A 5 -2.82 3.62 8.56
CA LEU A 5 -2.64 4.88 9.27
C LEU A 5 -2.14 5.95 8.30
N VAL A 6 -2.60 7.19 8.49
CA VAL A 6 -2.15 8.35 7.73
C VAL A 6 -1.68 9.42 8.71
N SER A 7 -0.52 10.02 8.43
CA SER A 7 -0.01 11.18 9.15
C SER A 7 0.60 12.19 8.19
N THR A 8 0.60 13.47 8.59
CA THR A 8 1.19 14.55 7.80
C THR A 8 2.22 15.31 8.62
N GLY A 9 3.32 15.72 7.98
CA GLY A 9 4.37 16.50 8.65
C GLY A 9 5.47 16.91 7.67
N GLY A 10 5.97 18.15 7.78
CA GLY A 10 7.05 18.65 6.91
C GLY A 10 6.68 18.70 5.41
N GLY A 11 5.39 18.68 5.07
CA GLY A 11 4.90 18.54 3.71
C GLY A 11 4.96 17.11 3.16
N VAL A 12 5.07 16.10 4.02
CA VAL A 12 5.02 14.68 3.64
C VAL A 12 3.74 14.06 4.19
N LEU A 13 2.99 13.35 3.34
CA LEU A 13 1.91 12.46 3.75
C LEU A 13 2.50 11.06 3.89
N THR A 14 2.40 10.47 5.08
CA THR A 14 2.89 9.11 5.36
C THR A 14 1.72 8.15 5.46
N ILE A 15 1.72 7.14 4.62
CA ILE A 15 0.81 5.99 4.67
C ILE A 15 1.55 4.83 5.34
N THR A 16 1.01 4.33 6.44
CA THR A 16 1.51 3.13 7.12
C THR A 16 0.48 2.02 7.03
N LEU A 17 0.81 0.92 6.35
CA LEU A 17 -0.01 -0.30 6.37
C LEU A 17 0.06 -0.91 7.78
N ASN A 18 -1.09 -1.15 8.43
CA ASN A 18 -1.16 -1.34 9.88
C ASN A 18 -1.87 -2.64 10.26
N ARG A 19 -1.36 -3.77 9.74
CA ARG A 19 -1.71 -5.13 10.18
C ARG A 19 -0.44 -5.92 10.48
N PRO A 20 0.39 -5.50 11.46
CA PRO A 20 1.73 -6.04 11.67
C PRO A 20 1.74 -7.55 11.96
N ASP A 21 0.72 -8.06 12.66
CA ASP A 21 0.56 -9.48 12.98
C ASP A 21 0.34 -10.38 11.75
N LYS A 22 -0.08 -9.76 10.64
CA LYS A 22 -0.32 -10.38 9.33
C LYS A 22 0.65 -9.86 8.27
N LEU A 23 1.80 -9.30 8.67
CA LEU A 23 2.80 -8.70 7.77
C LEU A 23 2.17 -7.70 6.79
N ASN A 24 1.16 -6.96 7.25
CA ASN A 24 0.45 -5.95 6.48
C ASN A 24 -0.16 -6.49 5.19
N ALA A 25 -0.59 -7.76 5.18
CA ALA A 25 -1.32 -8.33 4.06
C ALA A 25 -2.63 -7.55 3.82
N PHE A 26 -2.97 -7.36 2.55
CA PHE A 26 -4.11 -6.58 2.09
C PHE A 26 -5.43 -7.25 2.44
N VAL A 27 -6.34 -6.44 2.98
CA VAL A 27 -7.75 -6.77 3.15
C VAL A 27 -8.63 -5.76 2.41
N ALA A 28 -9.90 -6.12 2.18
CA ALA A 28 -10.86 -5.27 1.47
C ALA A 28 -10.93 -3.83 2.01
N GLU A 29 -10.93 -3.67 3.35
CA GLU A 29 -10.97 -2.36 4.02
C GLU A 29 -9.79 -1.45 3.60
N MET A 30 -8.60 -2.02 3.44
CA MET A 30 -7.39 -1.24 3.13
C MET A 30 -7.47 -0.55 1.77
N HIS A 31 -8.20 -1.11 0.80
CA HIS A 31 -8.38 -0.48 -0.51
C HIS A 31 -9.19 0.82 -0.41
N GLY A 32 -10.19 0.88 0.48
CA GLY A 32 -10.92 2.12 0.78
C GLY A 32 -9.99 3.18 1.38
N LEU A 33 -9.30 2.81 2.46
CA LEU A 33 -8.41 3.73 3.18
C LEU A 33 -7.25 4.25 2.32
N LEU A 34 -6.68 3.40 1.46
CA LEU A 34 -5.65 3.81 0.52
C LEU A 34 -6.18 4.79 -0.53
N ARG A 35 -7.41 4.57 -1.04
CA ARG A 35 -8.05 5.52 -1.97
C ARG A 35 -8.25 6.89 -1.34
N GLU A 36 -8.66 6.94 -0.08
CA GLU A 36 -8.81 8.20 0.67
C GLU A 36 -7.45 8.90 0.85
N ALA A 37 -6.42 8.14 1.27
CA ALA A 37 -5.09 8.69 1.50
C ALA A 37 -4.45 9.29 0.23
N ILE A 38 -4.61 8.62 -0.92
CA ILE A 38 -4.09 9.17 -2.18
C ILE A 38 -4.92 10.36 -2.69
N THR A 39 -6.23 10.39 -2.45
CA THR A 39 -7.04 11.59 -2.74
C THR A 39 -6.53 12.78 -1.93
N GLN A 40 -6.25 12.59 -0.63
CA GLN A 40 -5.66 13.65 0.19
C GLN A 40 -4.31 14.12 -0.37
N ALA A 41 -3.46 13.17 -0.79
CA ALA A 41 -2.17 13.51 -1.40
C ALA A 41 -2.33 14.25 -2.73
N GLU A 42 -3.38 14.02 -3.51
CA GLU A 42 -3.66 14.73 -4.76
C GLU A 42 -4.17 16.16 -4.49
N GLU A 43 -5.12 16.32 -3.57
CA GLU A 43 -5.87 17.56 -3.37
C GLU A 43 -5.16 18.57 -2.45
N ASP A 44 -4.39 18.11 -1.47
CA ASP A 44 -3.73 18.98 -0.50
C ASP A 44 -2.41 19.54 -1.05
N ALA A 45 -2.42 20.83 -1.42
CA ALA A 45 -1.25 21.53 -1.94
C ALA A 45 -0.09 21.69 -0.92
N SER A 46 -0.35 21.53 0.39
CA SER A 46 0.70 21.54 1.42
C SER A 46 1.52 20.23 1.43
N ILE A 47 0.96 19.14 0.90
CA ILE A 47 1.66 17.88 0.69
C ILE A 47 2.50 17.99 -0.58
N ARG A 48 3.81 17.77 -0.42
CA ARG A 48 4.82 17.83 -1.47
C ARG A 48 5.41 16.46 -1.81
N ALA A 49 5.22 15.45 -0.96
CA ALA A 49 5.66 14.07 -1.19
C ALA A 49 4.80 13.07 -0.42
N LEU A 50 4.80 11.81 -0.89
CA LEU A 50 4.15 10.68 -0.23
C LEU A 50 5.21 9.67 0.23
N LEU A 51 5.12 9.23 1.48
CA LEU A 51 5.89 8.11 2.01
C LEU A 51 4.95 6.93 2.28
N LEU A 52 5.32 5.75 1.80
CA LEU A 52 4.58 4.51 2.04
C LEU A 52 5.45 3.51 2.79
N THR A 53 4.95 2.95 3.89
CA THR A 53 5.66 1.95 4.69
C THR A 53 4.70 0.97 5.39
N GLY A 54 5.25 -0.06 6.04
CA GLY A 54 4.49 -1.01 6.84
C GLY A 54 4.79 -0.89 8.33
N ALA A 55 3.79 -1.13 9.18
CA ALA A 55 3.99 -1.24 10.61
C ALA A 55 4.72 -2.55 10.96
N GLY A 56 5.52 -2.54 12.02
CA GLY A 56 6.17 -3.72 12.57
C GLY A 56 7.27 -4.28 11.66
N ARG A 57 7.33 -5.61 11.57
CA ARG A 57 8.48 -6.34 10.97
C ARG A 57 8.40 -6.55 9.45
N GLY A 58 7.33 -6.11 8.80
CA GLY A 58 7.10 -6.33 7.37
C GLY A 58 6.64 -5.06 6.68
N PHE A 59 6.93 -4.94 5.38
CA PHE A 59 6.33 -3.91 4.55
C PHE A 59 4.92 -4.33 4.16
N CYS A 60 4.79 -5.39 3.35
CA CYS A 60 3.52 -5.97 2.93
C CYS A 60 3.73 -7.37 2.33
N ALA A 61 3.04 -8.38 2.86
CA ALA A 61 3.09 -9.76 2.33
C ALA A 61 2.18 -10.00 1.09
N GLY A 62 1.53 -8.97 0.55
CA GLY A 62 0.61 -9.08 -0.58
C GLY A 62 -0.84 -9.26 -0.15
N GLN A 63 -1.64 -9.99 -0.94
CA GLN A 63 -3.05 -10.24 -0.63
C GLN A 63 -3.18 -11.17 0.58
N ASP A 64 -4.06 -10.84 1.53
CA ASP A 64 -4.46 -11.79 2.55
C ASP A 64 -5.32 -12.88 1.90
N LEU A 65 -4.76 -14.08 1.75
CA LEU A 65 -5.43 -15.21 1.12
C LEU A 65 -6.51 -15.81 2.02
N SER A 66 -6.55 -15.46 3.31
CA SER A 66 -7.62 -15.92 4.21
C SER A 66 -8.96 -15.22 3.96
N GLU A 67 -8.97 -14.10 3.23
CA GLU A 67 -10.21 -13.44 2.76
C GLU A 67 -10.80 -14.09 1.50
N ARG A 68 -10.11 -15.06 0.90
CA ARG A 68 -10.53 -15.69 -0.35
C ARG A 68 -10.67 -17.18 -0.14
N ASP A 69 -11.77 -17.75 -0.64
CA ASP A 69 -11.83 -19.20 -0.79
C ASP A 69 -11.02 -19.60 -2.01
N MET A 70 -9.76 -19.96 -1.76
CA MET A 70 -8.83 -20.39 -2.81
C MET A 70 -9.23 -21.72 -3.48
N ASN A 71 -10.25 -22.41 -2.96
CA ASN A 71 -10.80 -23.62 -3.56
C ASN A 71 -12.02 -23.34 -4.44
N ASP A 72 -12.56 -22.11 -4.46
CA ASP A 72 -13.67 -21.75 -5.34
C ASP A 72 -13.17 -21.64 -6.79
N PRO A 73 -13.64 -22.51 -7.71
CA PRO A 73 -13.23 -22.45 -9.11
C PRO A 73 -13.74 -21.18 -9.83
N ASN A 74 -14.68 -20.45 -9.23
CA ASN A 74 -15.21 -19.19 -9.76
C ASN A 74 -14.56 -17.95 -9.15
N LEU A 75 -13.53 -18.12 -8.31
CA LEU A 75 -12.83 -16.99 -7.69
C LEU A 75 -12.23 -16.06 -8.76
N ASP A 76 -12.83 -14.89 -8.93
CA ASP A 76 -12.35 -13.88 -9.86
C ASP A 76 -11.22 -13.03 -9.25
N LEU A 77 -9.99 -13.51 -9.43
CA LEU A 77 -8.79 -12.76 -9.04
C LEU A 77 -8.59 -11.50 -9.88
N GLY A 78 -9.01 -11.51 -11.15
CA GLY A 78 -8.80 -10.42 -12.10
C GLY A 78 -9.69 -9.22 -11.80
N GLY A 79 -10.98 -9.45 -11.55
CA GLY A 79 -11.92 -8.40 -11.15
C GLY A 79 -11.48 -7.71 -9.85
N GLY A 80 -10.95 -8.46 -8.89
CA GLY A 80 -10.39 -7.88 -7.66
C GLY A 80 -9.19 -6.96 -7.91
N LEU A 81 -8.32 -7.29 -8.88
CA LEU A 81 -7.21 -6.43 -9.28
C LEU A 81 -7.69 -5.15 -9.98
N GLU A 82 -8.62 -5.26 -10.93
CA GLU A 82 -9.14 -4.09 -11.67
C GLU A 82 -10.00 -3.16 -10.81
N ALA A 83 -10.74 -3.70 -9.84
CA ALA A 83 -11.57 -2.88 -8.95
C ALA A 83 -10.75 -2.13 -7.89
N ASN A 84 -9.61 -2.67 -7.47
CA ASN A 84 -8.91 -2.20 -6.27
C ASN A 84 -7.45 -1.84 -6.49
N TYR A 85 -6.61 -2.81 -6.86
CA TYR A 85 -5.16 -2.61 -6.95
C TYR A 85 -4.78 -1.69 -8.10
N ASN A 86 -5.26 -1.99 -9.31
CA ASN A 86 -4.84 -1.28 -10.51
C ASN A 86 -5.23 0.21 -10.50
N PRO A 87 -6.44 0.61 -10.04
CA PRO A 87 -6.78 2.03 -9.90
C PRO A 87 -5.86 2.77 -8.94
N PHE A 88 -5.54 2.16 -7.79
CA PHE A 88 -4.64 2.78 -6.81
C PHE A 88 -3.22 2.92 -7.37
N ILE A 89 -2.67 1.87 -7.99
CA ILE A 89 -1.34 1.91 -8.60
C ILE A 89 -1.25 2.94 -9.72
N ARG A 90 -2.28 3.04 -10.57
CA ARG A 90 -2.34 4.06 -11.63
C ARG A 90 -2.32 5.48 -11.06
N ARG A 91 -3.07 5.73 -9.98
CA ARG A 91 -3.06 7.03 -9.28
C ARG A 91 -1.70 7.31 -8.64
N LEU A 92 -1.10 6.31 -7.99
CA LEU A 92 0.23 6.43 -7.37
C LEU A 92 1.28 6.85 -8.40
N ARG A 93 1.25 6.21 -9.59
CA ARG A 93 2.15 6.50 -10.72
C ARG A 93 1.89 7.83 -11.42
N ALA A 94 0.65 8.32 -11.38
CA ALA A 94 0.26 9.58 -12.00
C ALA A 94 0.37 10.78 -11.05
N LEU A 95 0.67 10.54 -9.77
CA LEU A 95 0.76 11.59 -8.77
C LEU A 95 1.87 12.58 -9.15
N PRO A 96 1.59 13.89 -9.27
CA PRO A 96 2.60 14.89 -9.63
C PRO A 96 3.51 15.26 -8.46
N LYS A 97 3.71 14.33 -7.52
CA LYS A 97 4.46 14.50 -6.26
C LYS A 97 5.30 13.24 -6.04
N PRO A 98 6.57 13.36 -5.59
CA PRO A 98 7.42 12.20 -5.36
C PRO A 98 6.79 11.19 -4.40
N VAL A 99 6.86 9.91 -4.77
CA VAL A 99 6.39 8.79 -3.97
C VAL A 99 7.58 7.92 -3.56
N VAL A 100 7.79 7.77 -2.25
CA VAL A 100 8.86 6.95 -1.68
C VAL A 100 8.25 5.74 -0.97
N ALA A 101 8.71 4.53 -1.31
CA ALA A 101 8.48 3.33 -0.51
C ALA A 101 9.63 3.14 0.49
N ALA A 102 9.33 3.14 1.79
CA ALA A 102 10.23 2.69 2.83
C ALA A 102 9.91 1.23 3.19
N VAL A 103 10.64 0.31 2.55
CA VAL A 103 10.47 -1.14 2.72
C VAL A 103 11.23 -1.58 3.97
N ASN A 104 10.50 -1.66 5.09
CA ASN A 104 11.03 -1.96 6.43
C ASN A 104 11.22 -3.46 6.72
N GLY A 105 10.72 -4.34 5.85
CA GLY A 105 10.80 -5.79 5.99
C GLY A 105 10.24 -6.50 4.76
N VAL A 106 9.68 -7.70 4.94
CA VAL A 106 9.12 -8.52 3.86
C VAL A 106 8.20 -7.71 2.94
N ALA A 107 8.49 -7.74 1.64
CA ALA A 107 7.66 -7.21 0.57
C ALA A 107 7.46 -8.31 -0.49
N ALA A 108 6.27 -8.91 -0.54
CA ALA A 108 6.01 -10.07 -1.39
C ALA A 108 4.73 -9.91 -2.23
N GLY A 109 4.72 -10.51 -3.43
CA GLY A 109 3.57 -10.50 -4.33
C GLY A 109 3.05 -9.09 -4.61
N ALA A 110 1.77 -8.84 -4.34
CA ALA A 110 1.17 -7.51 -4.48
C ALA A 110 1.87 -6.44 -3.61
N GLY A 111 2.47 -6.82 -2.48
CA GLY A 111 3.25 -5.91 -1.64
C GLY A 111 4.56 -5.48 -2.30
N ALA A 112 5.26 -6.39 -2.98
CA ALA A 112 6.44 -6.04 -3.78
C ALA A 112 6.07 -5.10 -4.94
N ASN A 113 4.98 -5.42 -5.66
CA ASN A 113 4.48 -4.60 -6.76
C ASN A 113 4.12 -3.18 -6.31
N LEU A 114 3.58 -3.04 -5.10
CA LEU A 114 3.27 -1.74 -4.53
C LEU A 114 4.54 -0.90 -4.30
N ALA A 115 5.60 -1.50 -3.76
CA ALA A 115 6.89 -0.81 -3.60
C ALA A 115 7.48 -0.43 -4.97
N LEU A 116 7.44 -1.35 -5.95
CA LEU A 116 7.94 -1.13 -7.32
C LEU A 116 7.15 -0.08 -8.10
N ALA A 117 5.93 0.22 -7.69
CA ALA A 117 5.14 1.30 -8.28
C ALA A 117 5.55 2.69 -7.78
N CYS A 118 6.30 2.81 -6.68
CA CYS A 118 6.82 4.09 -6.20
C CYS A 118 7.98 4.61 -7.07
N ASP A 119 8.30 5.90 -6.94
CA ASP A 119 9.40 6.52 -7.69
C ASP A 119 10.77 6.11 -7.12
N LEU A 120 10.85 5.99 -5.80
CA LEU A 120 12.04 5.59 -5.07
C LEU A 120 11.71 4.50 -4.06
N VAL A 121 12.59 3.50 -3.96
CA VAL A 121 12.48 2.41 -2.99
C VAL A 121 13.69 2.45 -2.06
N LEU A 122 13.44 2.63 -0.77
CA LEU A 122 14.43 2.52 0.30
C LEU A 122 14.23 1.20 1.02
N ALA A 123 15.19 0.29 0.90
CA ALA A 123 15.15 -1.03 1.52
C ALA A 123 15.95 -1.03 2.83
N ALA A 124 15.32 -1.43 3.94
CA ALA A 124 16.03 -1.73 5.17
C ALA A 124 16.89 -3.00 5.02
N ARG A 125 17.87 -3.21 5.92
CA ARG A 125 18.65 -4.46 5.94
C ARG A 125 17.79 -5.72 6.14
N SER A 126 16.63 -5.54 6.76
CA SER A 126 15.61 -6.57 6.99
C SER A 126 14.65 -6.78 5.81
N ALA A 127 14.75 -5.99 4.74
CA ALA A 127 13.89 -6.10 3.58
C ALA A 127 14.25 -7.34 2.75
N SER A 128 13.23 -8.01 2.22
CA SER A 128 13.32 -9.21 1.39
C SER A 128 12.13 -9.31 0.45
#